data_AF-A0A0Q7E3Q5-F1
#
_entry.id   AF-A0A0Q7E3Q5-F1
#
_cell.length_a   1.000
_cell.length_b   1.000
_cell.length_c   1.000
_cell.angle_alpha   90.00
_cell.angle_beta   90.00
_cell.angle_gamma   90.00
#
_symmetry.space_group_name_H-M   'P 1'
#
loop_
_entity.id
_entity.type
_entity.pdbx_description
1 polymer ?
#
loop_
_entity_poly.entity_id
_entity_poly.type
_entity_poly.pdbx_seq_one_letter_code
_entity_poly.pdbx_strand_id
1 'polypeptide(L)'
;MRRHIILAAASSLALASVAGFASAQSVEPLSAGSTVSGSLAEGDQTAPDDAYLYDEFTVEARAGQRFEAVMRSGDFDTYLEVYLQGVTDEPLAVDDDGFGEGTDSRLRFAAPTAGTYLVRARTLSGTEGGAYTLSLAERAAAPRAPRPGGIRLGQTVRGDLTTRDPESDAGYPYDAFAFRGRGGERFALSLDSEAFDPVIKVGRMTSDGGFEELAENDDGPDAGLNSRLIFTAPDDGDYLVRVTSLNVSGTGGYSLHMEQGPPPIAAQGIAIGDTVQGQLTASDGKSTGDARADAYRFQGREGQRVRIDLTSSDFDTYLELFDGNRVSLSEDDDGGPEGTNSRVTFTLPRNGDYIIEARAFSEATGDYELAITEVPPDRAPEALEFGATIQGEVTEEDSRDDDDRGFDAFTFTGREGQRIQAIMRSGDFDTYVQVGKAAGDFEALASDDDGLREGTDSRLTFTVPEDGQYVLRVSPLGSDEKGLYSLELVDRGPQPQAGSVLVGSTARGTLTENDATSEDNSHYDAYRITVREDEKLLVTMVSNEVDSIIMIGREKPDGAFEVLASDDDGLSDTHAKLEWTAPDDGTYEIRAGAYQQGQTGSYALSVEKKPESH
;
A
#
# COMPACT_ATOMS: atom_id res chain seq x y z
N MET A 1 54.56 -33.25 -65.08
CA MET A 1 53.76 -34.38 -64.58
C MET A 1 52.74 -33.80 -63.60
N ARG A 2 51.46 -33.68 -63.99
CA ARG A 2 50.35 -34.60 -63.60
C ARG A 2 50.11 -34.54 -62.07
N ARG A 3 48.97 -34.11 -61.51
CA ARG A 3 47.58 -34.47 -61.82
C ARG A 3 46.55 -33.52 -61.16
N HIS A 4 45.33 -33.65 -61.68
CA HIS A 4 44.04 -33.04 -61.38
C HIS A 4 43.30 -33.61 -60.13
N ILE A 5 42.46 -32.75 -59.51
CA ILE A 5 41.05 -32.88 -59.03
C ILE A 5 40.67 -34.04 -58.05
N ILE A 6 39.94 -33.72 -56.96
CA ILE A 6 38.56 -34.16 -56.55
C ILE A 6 38.36 -34.11 -55.01
N LEU A 7 37.17 -33.62 -54.62
CA LEU A 7 36.50 -33.53 -53.32
C LEU A 7 36.50 -34.81 -52.45
N ALA A 8 36.43 -34.67 -51.12
CA ALA A 8 35.24 -35.02 -50.30
C ALA A 8 35.50 -34.90 -48.77
N ALA A 9 34.55 -34.21 -48.11
CA ALA A 9 34.07 -34.22 -46.72
C ALA A 9 34.89 -34.84 -45.56
N ALA A 10 34.94 -34.10 -44.44
CA ALA A 10 34.38 -34.56 -43.15
C ALA A 10 34.18 -33.38 -42.19
N SER A 11 32.97 -33.29 -41.65
CA SER A 11 32.52 -32.34 -40.63
C SER A 11 33.20 -32.54 -39.28
N SER A 12 33.37 -31.47 -38.53
CA SER A 12 33.33 -31.48 -37.05
C SER A 12 32.90 -30.10 -36.59
N LEU A 13 31.59 -29.95 -36.34
CA LEU A 13 31.05 -28.86 -35.53
C LEU A 13 31.38 -29.20 -34.07
N ALA A 14 32.24 -28.40 -33.46
CA ALA A 14 32.27 -28.28 -32.01
C ALA A 14 31.21 -27.23 -31.64
N LEU A 15 30.02 -27.69 -31.22
CA LEU A 15 29.06 -26.83 -30.55
C LEU A 15 29.59 -26.56 -29.14
N ALA A 16 30.00 -25.33 -28.89
CA ALA A 16 30.06 -24.78 -27.55
C ALA A 16 28.63 -24.77 -27.01
N SER A 17 28.40 -25.54 -25.95
CA SER A 17 27.16 -25.52 -25.17
C SER A 17 26.99 -24.14 -24.55
N VAL A 18 26.02 -23.38 -25.05
CA VAL A 18 25.46 -22.23 -24.34
C VAL A 18 24.46 -22.81 -23.35
N ALA A 19 24.75 -22.70 -22.05
CA ALA A 19 23.79 -23.03 -21.01
C ALA A 19 22.67 -21.98 -21.02
N GLY A 20 21.42 -22.40 -21.20
CA GLY A 20 20.24 -21.57 -21.04
C GLY A 20 19.81 -21.59 -19.58
N PHE A 21 19.98 -20.48 -18.88
CA PHE A 21 19.29 -20.20 -17.63
C PHE A 21 17.87 -19.70 -17.99
N ALA A 22 16.82 -20.26 -17.40
CA ALA A 22 15.50 -19.63 -17.42
C ALA A 22 15.54 -18.48 -16.42
N SER A 23 15.53 -17.28 -16.96
CA SER A 23 15.57 -16.02 -16.23
C SER A 23 14.33 -15.90 -15.33
N ALA A 24 14.49 -15.57 -14.03
CA ALA A 24 13.60 -14.58 -13.42
C ALA A 24 13.43 -13.49 -14.46
N GLN A 25 12.20 -13.11 -14.88
CA GLN A 25 11.99 -12.19 -16.01
C GLN A 25 13.11 -11.15 -15.92
N SER A 26 14.07 -11.24 -16.85
CA SER A 26 15.36 -10.62 -16.60
C SER A 26 15.07 -9.15 -16.68
N VAL A 27 14.92 -8.49 -15.52
CA VAL A 27 14.27 -7.18 -15.41
C VAL A 27 14.76 -6.33 -16.56
N GLU A 28 13.90 -6.16 -17.57
CA GLU A 28 14.42 -5.92 -18.91
C GLU A 28 14.98 -4.49 -18.92
N PRO A 29 16.22 -4.28 -19.37
CA PRO A 29 16.76 -2.94 -19.41
C PRO A 29 15.98 -2.09 -20.43
N LEU A 30 15.21 -1.14 -19.92
CA LEU A 30 14.46 -0.18 -20.70
C LEU A 30 15.35 1.04 -20.93
N SER A 31 15.80 1.18 -22.18
CA SER A 31 16.70 2.27 -22.56
C SER A 31 15.91 3.52 -22.95
N ALA A 32 16.47 4.70 -22.69
CA ALA A 32 15.88 5.92 -23.22
C ALA A 32 15.76 5.86 -24.76
N GLY A 33 14.56 6.16 -25.26
CA GLY A 33 14.18 6.10 -26.67
C GLY A 33 13.66 4.74 -27.13
N SER A 34 13.55 3.72 -26.27
CA SER A 34 12.95 2.44 -26.64
C SER A 34 11.45 2.40 -26.36
N THR A 35 10.76 1.56 -27.14
CA THR A 35 9.40 1.11 -26.88
C THR A 35 9.42 -0.40 -26.84
N VAL A 36 8.85 -0.97 -25.80
CA VAL A 36 8.64 -2.41 -25.62
C VAL A 36 7.15 -2.70 -25.74
N SER A 37 6.83 -3.88 -26.25
CA SER A 37 5.48 -4.42 -26.24
C SER A 37 5.46 -5.60 -25.29
N GLY A 38 4.52 -5.58 -24.36
CA GLY A 38 4.31 -6.62 -23.37
C GLY A 38 2.84 -7.04 -23.34
N SER A 39 2.53 -7.96 -22.45
CA SER A 39 1.17 -8.32 -22.10
C SER A 39 1.17 -8.60 -20.62
N LEU A 40 0.26 -7.97 -19.87
CA LEU A 40 -0.04 -8.37 -18.51
C LEU A 40 -1.02 -9.53 -18.59
N ALA A 41 -0.64 -10.70 -18.13
CA ALA A 41 -1.45 -11.90 -18.18
C ALA A 41 -1.30 -12.72 -16.89
N GLU A 42 -2.20 -13.67 -16.71
CA GLU A 42 -2.10 -14.69 -15.67
C GLU A 42 -0.73 -15.38 -15.76
N GLY A 43 0.14 -15.15 -14.77
CA GLY A 43 1.54 -15.59 -14.80
C GLY A 43 2.59 -14.48 -14.68
N ASP A 44 2.22 -13.21 -14.84
CA ASP A 44 3.11 -12.08 -14.48
C ASP A 44 3.19 -11.89 -12.97
N GLN A 45 3.96 -10.90 -12.50
CA GLN A 45 4.08 -10.64 -11.08
C GLN A 45 2.77 -10.04 -10.56
N THR A 46 2.34 -10.39 -9.34
CA THR A 46 1.09 -9.90 -8.75
C THR A 46 1.37 -9.23 -7.41
N ALA A 47 0.67 -8.14 -7.10
CA ALA A 47 0.72 -7.53 -5.77
C ALA A 47 -0.04 -8.37 -4.72
N PRO A 48 0.19 -8.12 -3.41
CA PRO A 48 -0.57 -8.75 -2.34
C PRO A 48 -2.08 -8.66 -2.56
N ASP A 49 -2.80 -9.69 -2.11
CA ASP A 49 -4.28 -9.81 -2.22
C ASP A 49 -4.82 -9.74 -3.65
N ASP A 50 -4.02 -10.18 -4.64
CA ASP A 50 -4.33 -10.10 -6.06
C ASP A 50 -4.73 -8.67 -6.51
N ALA A 51 -4.16 -7.67 -5.84
CA ALA A 51 -4.57 -6.28 -6.06
C ALA A 51 -4.31 -5.81 -7.51
N TYR A 52 -3.27 -6.33 -8.19
CA TYR A 52 -2.96 -6.04 -9.59
C TYR A 52 -1.84 -6.93 -10.18
N LEU A 53 -1.79 -7.07 -11.51
CA LEU A 53 -0.66 -7.68 -12.25
C LEU A 53 0.37 -6.63 -12.68
N TYR A 54 1.66 -7.01 -12.75
CA TYR A 54 2.73 -6.12 -13.19
C TYR A 54 3.94 -6.80 -13.86
N ASP A 55 4.60 -6.02 -14.71
CA ASP A 55 5.92 -6.27 -15.30
C ASP A 55 6.94 -5.25 -14.78
N GLU A 56 8.22 -5.64 -14.64
CA GLU A 56 9.29 -4.74 -14.20
C GLU A 56 10.42 -4.56 -15.22
N PHE A 57 10.88 -3.31 -15.33
CA PHE A 57 11.94 -2.88 -16.23
C PHE A 57 13.03 -2.12 -15.49
N THR A 58 14.31 -2.32 -15.86
CA THR A 58 15.41 -1.55 -15.25
C THR A 58 15.77 -0.34 -16.09
N VAL A 59 15.99 0.80 -15.44
CA VAL A 59 16.48 2.03 -16.06
C VAL A 59 17.74 2.49 -15.33
N GLU A 60 18.88 2.48 -16.02
CA GLU A 60 20.10 3.11 -15.51
C GLU A 60 20.01 4.63 -15.70
N ALA A 61 20.13 5.39 -14.60
CA ALA A 61 20.06 6.83 -14.64
C ALA A 61 21.21 7.51 -13.90
N ARG A 62 21.57 8.70 -14.37
CA ARG A 62 22.47 9.62 -13.66
C ARG A 62 21.64 10.53 -12.75
N ALA A 63 22.24 11.03 -11.67
CA ALA A 63 21.62 12.04 -10.83
C ALA A 63 21.18 13.26 -11.68
N GLY A 64 19.91 13.65 -11.53
CA GLY A 64 19.24 14.72 -12.28
C GLY A 64 18.80 14.37 -13.70
N GLN A 65 18.97 13.12 -14.16
CA GLN A 65 18.47 12.69 -15.46
C GLN A 65 16.93 12.52 -15.41
N ARG A 66 16.23 12.97 -16.45
CA ARG A 66 14.76 13.07 -16.46
C ARG A 66 14.17 12.16 -17.52
N PHE A 67 13.07 11.49 -17.18
CA PHE A 67 12.41 10.53 -18.06
C PHE A 67 10.90 10.78 -18.14
N GLU A 68 10.31 10.34 -19.25
CA GLU A 68 8.88 10.15 -19.46
C GLU A 68 8.67 8.68 -19.82
N ALA A 69 7.95 7.95 -18.98
CA ALA A 69 7.44 6.63 -19.29
C ALA A 69 5.99 6.76 -19.74
N VAL A 70 5.63 6.11 -20.83
CA VAL A 70 4.26 6.08 -21.34
C VAL A 70 3.85 4.65 -21.55
N MET A 71 2.81 4.24 -20.84
CA MET A 71 2.17 2.94 -21.00
C MET A 71 0.85 3.13 -21.75
N ARG A 72 0.54 2.22 -22.67
CA ARG A 72 -0.75 2.21 -23.35
C ARG A 72 -1.31 0.81 -23.42
N SER A 73 -2.60 0.67 -23.12
CA SER A 73 -3.35 -0.56 -23.34
C SER A 73 -4.77 -0.25 -23.81
N GLY A 74 -5.27 -1.08 -24.73
CA GLY A 74 -6.68 -1.08 -25.09
C GLY A 74 -7.51 -2.09 -24.29
N ASP A 75 -6.85 -2.90 -23.46
CA ASP A 75 -7.45 -4.05 -22.80
C ASP A 75 -7.72 -3.80 -21.30
N PHE A 76 -6.95 -2.90 -20.66
CA PHE A 76 -7.07 -2.59 -19.24
C PHE A 76 -6.65 -1.15 -18.93
N ASP A 77 -6.93 -0.71 -17.70
CA ASP A 77 -6.51 0.58 -17.19
C ASP A 77 -5.07 0.52 -16.67
N THR A 78 -4.18 1.31 -17.28
CA THR A 78 -2.75 1.19 -17.04
C THR A 78 -2.34 1.96 -15.79
N TYR A 79 -1.29 1.50 -15.12
CA TYR A 79 -0.68 2.20 -13.99
C TYR A 79 0.83 1.98 -14.00
N LEU A 80 1.59 3.05 -13.76
CA LEU A 80 3.05 3.03 -13.73
C LEU A 80 3.56 3.42 -12.35
N GLU A 81 4.63 2.75 -11.92
CA GLU A 81 5.38 3.08 -10.71
C GLU A 81 6.88 3.10 -11.01
N VAL A 82 7.63 3.94 -10.29
CA VAL A 82 9.10 3.96 -10.37
C VAL A 82 9.71 3.84 -9.00
N TYR A 83 10.65 2.91 -8.82
CA TYR A 83 11.39 2.72 -7.57
C TYR A 83 12.88 2.93 -7.78
N LEU A 84 13.59 3.36 -6.74
CA LEU A 84 15.04 3.20 -6.70
C LEU A 84 15.35 1.74 -6.35
N GLN A 85 16.23 1.07 -7.10
CA GLN A 85 16.53 -0.33 -6.84
C GLN A 85 17.02 -0.54 -5.39
N GLY A 86 16.31 -1.39 -4.65
CA GLY A 86 16.56 -1.68 -3.23
C GLY A 86 15.72 -0.84 -2.24
N VAL A 87 14.82 0.02 -2.72
CA VAL A 87 13.79 0.70 -1.94
C VAL A 87 12.44 0.33 -2.54
N THR A 88 11.63 -0.45 -1.81
CA THR A 88 10.37 -1.02 -2.31
C THR A 88 9.13 -0.50 -1.61
N ASP A 89 9.29 0.19 -0.47
CA ASP A 89 8.17 0.58 0.37
C ASP A 89 7.42 1.81 -0.18
N GLU A 90 8.12 2.70 -0.90
CA GLU A 90 7.53 3.91 -1.46
C GLU A 90 8.03 4.14 -2.89
N PRO A 91 7.14 4.24 -3.90
CA PRO A 91 7.53 4.60 -5.24
C PRO A 91 8.02 6.06 -5.30
N LEU A 92 9.08 6.30 -6.06
CA LEU A 92 9.58 7.65 -6.38
C LEU A 92 8.56 8.48 -7.17
N ALA A 93 7.77 7.80 -8.01
CA ALA A 93 6.72 8.41 -8.81
C ALA A 93 5.69 7.34 -9.19
N VAL A 94 4.44 7.75 -9.33
CA VAL A 94 3.33 6.94 -9.83
C VAL A 94 2.48 7.75 -10.81
N ASP A 95 1.79 7.08 -11.73
CA ASP A 95 0.84 7.71 -12.66
C ASP A 95 -0.02 6.63 -13.33
N ASP A 96 -1.33 6.84 -13.43
CA ASP A 96 -2.30 5.94 -14.06
C ASP A 96 -2.99 6.54 -15.28
N ASP A 97 -3.32 7.83 -15.24
CA ASP A 97 -4.11 8.49 -16.28
C ASP A 97 -3.44 9.75 -16.86
N GLY A 98 -2.12 9.91 -16.79
CA GLY A 98 -1.36 11.16 -16.98
C GLY A 98 -1.47 11.90 -18.32
N PHE A 99 -2.35 11.45 -19.24
CA PHE A 99 -2.84 12.26 -20.37
C PHE A 99 -4.10 13.08 -20.05
N GLY A 100 -4.75 12.85 -18.91
CA GLY A 100 -6.01 13.49 -18.48
C GLY A 100 -7.25 13.01 -19.24
N GLU A 101 -7.12 12.03 -20.12
CA GLU A 101 -8.21 11.37 -20.85
C GLU A 101 -7.82 9.91 -21.18
N GLY A 102 -8.73 8.97 -20.95
CA GLY A 102 -8.54 7.56 -21.30
C GLY A 102 -8.03 6.72 -20.13
N THR A 103 -7.29 5.66 -20.46
CA THR A 103 -6.80 4.61 -19.54
C THR A 103 -5.28 4.38 -19.68
N ASP A 104 -4.60 5.34 -20.32
CA ASP A 104 -3.17 5.29 -20.66
C ASP A 104 -2.36 6.13 -19.65
N SER A 105 -1.33 5.52 -19.03
CA SER A 105 -0.47 6.20 -18.07
C SER A 105 0.67 6.96 -18.72
N ARG A 106 1.09 8.04 -18.06
CA ARG A 106 2.17 8.91 -18.50
C ARG A 106 3.03 9.41 -17.34
N LEU A 107 3.77 8.49 -16.74
CA LEU A 107 4.67 8.79 -15.62
C LEU A 107 5.88 9.64 -16.02
N ARG A 108 6.17 10.66 -15.23
CA ARG A 108 7.35 11.53 -15.38
C ARG A 108 8.16 11.57 -14.10
N PHE A 109 9.47 11.35 -14.19
CA PHE A 109 10.34 11.41 -13.02
C PHE A 109 11.74 11.97 -13.34
N ALA A 110 12.43 12.41 -12.30
CA ALA A 110 13.86 12.74 -12.33
C ALA A 110 14.60 11.84 -11.33
N ALA A 111 15.73 11.28 -11.76
CA ALA A 111 16.54 10.41 -10.91
C ALA A 111 17.28 11.24 -9.83
N PRO A 112 16.93 11.16 -8.54
CA PRO A 112 17.59 11.95 -7.49
C PRO A 112 19.08 11.60 -7.36
N THR A 113 19.42 10.33 -7.49
CA THR A 113 20.79 9.82 -7.42
C THR A 113 21.16 9.04 -8.67
N ALA A 114 22.46 8.89 -8.93
CA ALA A 114 22.90 7.94 -9.96
C ALA A 114 22.65 6.51 -9.45
N GLY A 115 22.07 5.67 -10.29
CA GLY A 115 21.70 4.31 -9.89
C GLY A 115 20.78 3.64 -10.90
N THR A 116 20.32 2.45 -10.52
CA THR A 116 19.32 1.69 -11.27
C THR A 116 17.95 1.95 -10.66
N TYR A 117 16.98 2.23 -11.51
CA TYR A 117 15.58 2.42 -11.15
C TYR A 117 14.75 1.27 -11.72
N LEU A 118 13.71 0.86 -11.02
CA LEU A 118 12.73 -0.11 -11.48
C LEU A 118 11.50 0.65 -11.97
N VAL A 119 11.09 0.44 -13.22
CA VAL A 119 9.83 0.92 -13.78
C VAL A 119 8.88 -0.26 -13.79
N ARG A 120 7.81 -0.18 -13.00
CA ARG A 120 6.78 -1.20 -12.90
C ARG A 120 5.58 -0.78 -13.75
N ALA A 121 5.20 -1.62 -14.71
CA ALA A 121 4.05 -1.45 -15.57
C ALA A 121 2.95 -2.41 -15.10
N ARG A 122 1.81 -1.89 -14.63
CA ARG A 122 0.77 -2.68 -13.96
C ARG A 122 -0.65 -2.34 -14.44
N THR A 123 -1.62 -3.18 -14.10
CA THR A 123 -3.06 -2.84 -14.16
C THR A 123 -3.40 -1.90 -13.00
N LEU A 124 -4.32 -0.94 -13.15
CA LEU A 124 -4.77 -0.02 -12.07
C LEU A 124 -5.32 -0.79 -10.86
N SER A 125 -6.08 -1.85 -11.13
CA SER A 125 -6.62 -2.76 -10.12
C SER A 125 -6.99 -4.09 -10.74
N GLY A 126 -6.97 -5.14 -9.94
CA GLY A 126 -7.33 -6.49 -10.34
C GLY A 126 -6.35 -7.13 -11.31
N THR A 127 -6.55 -8.40 -11.56
CA THR A 127 -5.62 -9.24 -12.36
C THR A 127 -6.08 -9.43 -13.81
N GLU A 128 -7.13 -8.75 -14.24
CA GLU A 128 -7.57 -8.73 -15.63
C GLU A 128 -6.65 -7.83 -16.47
N GLY A 129 -5.53 -8.39 -16.94
CA GLY A 129 -4.56 -7.73 -17.81
C GLY A 129 -4.84 -7.94 -19.31
N GLY A 130 -3.92 -7.45 -20.15
CA GLY A 130 -3.94 -7.64 -21.59
C GLY A 130 -2.68 -7.11 -22.26
N ALA A 131 -2.71 -6.89 -23.57
CA ALA A 131 -1.55 -6.39 -24.29
C ALA A 131 -1.29 -4.91 -23.95
N TYR A 132 -0.01 -4.54 -23.83
CA TYR A 132 0.37 -3.15 -23.63
C TYR A 132 1.63 -2.76 -24.41
N THR A 133 1.85 -1.45 -24.53
CA THR A 133 3.13 -0.90 -24.97
C THR A 133 3.68 0.03 -23.91
N LEU A 134 4.96 -0.11 -23.57
CA LEU A 134 5.67 0.79 -22.66
C LEU A 134 6.79 1.48 -23.42
N SER A 135 6.84 2.80 -23.36
CA SER A 135 7.92 3.59 -23.96
C SER A 135 8.61 4.43 -22.91
N LEU A 136 9.93 4.56 -23.01
CA LEU A 136 10.72 5.44 -22.15
C LEU A 136 11.42 6.48 -23.01
N ALA A 137 11.20 7.74 -22.73
CA ALA A 137 11.88 8.85 -23.39
C ALA A 137 12.72 9.63 -22.36
N GLU A 138 13.98 9.91 -22.70
CA GLU A 138 14.75 10.90 -21.94
C GLU A 138 14.20 12.30 -22.25
N ARG A 139 13.84 13.02 -21.19
CA ARG A 139 13.42 14.40 -21.27
C ARG A 139 14.65 15.30 -21.21
N ALA A 140 14.57 16.43 -21.90
CA ALA A 140 15.58 17.46 -21.74
C ALA A 140 15.67 17.89 -20.27
N ALA A 141 16.87 18.29 -19.84
CA ALA A 141 17.05 18.95 -18.56
C ALA A 141 16.03 20.09 -18.45
N ALA A 142 15.37 20.19 -17.29
CA ALA A 142 14.39 21.23 -17.06
C ALA A 142 15.05 22.60 -17.37
N PRO A 143 14.33 23.52 -18.03
CA PRO A 143 14.80 24.89 -18.15
C PRO A 143 15.21 25.39 -16.78
N ARG A 144 16.37 26.04 -16.68
CA ARG A 144 16.82 26.58 -15.40
C ARG A 144 15.73 27.52 -14.88
N ALA A 145 15.13 27.16 -13.75
CA ALA A 145 14.12 27.98 -13.13
C ALA A 145 14.66 29.42 -12.99
N PRO A 146 13.92 30.44 -13.49
CA PRO A 146 14.30 31.81 -13.24
C PRO A 146 14.37 32.05 -11.74
N ARG A 147 15.13 33.07 -11.32
CA ARG A 147 15.06 33.48 -9.91
C ARG A 147 13.60 33.86 -9.61
N PRO A 148 12.99 33.27 -8.56
CA PRO A 148 11.62 33.57 -8.21
C PRO A 148 11.38 35.08 -8.09
N GLY A 149 10.26 35.55 -8.62
CA GLY A 149 9.84 36.94 -8.42
C GLY A 149 9.52 37.18 -6.94
N GLY A 150 9.55 38.42 -6.47
CA GLY A 150 9.11 38.72 -5.10
C GLY A 150 7.60 38.96 -5.05
N ILE A 151 6.90 38.38 -4.07
CA ILE A 151 5.52 38.73 -3.72
C ILE A 151 5.47 39.27 -2.28
N ARG A 152 4.58 40.24 -2.02
CA ARG A 152 4.39 40.89 -0.73
C ARG A 152 2.92 40.96 -0.35
N LEU A 153 2.64 41.13 0.94
CA LEU A 153 1.28 41.31 1.43
C LEU A 153 0.56 42.46 0.70
N GLY A 154 -0.69 42.20 0.31
CA GLY A 154 -1.55 43.08 -0.49
C GLY A 154 -1.20 43.15 -1.97
N GLN A 155 -0.21 42.39 -2.46
CA GLN A 155 0.19 42.40 -3.87
C GLN A 155 -0.64 41.39 -4.66
N THR A 156 -1.09 41.79 -5.85
CA THR A 156 -1.57 40.87 -6.89
C THR A 156 -0.53 40.81 -8.01
N VAL A 157 -0.09 39.60 -8.33
CA VAL A 157 0.78 39.29 -9.47
C VAL A 157 -0.08 38.66 -10.56
N ARG A 158 0.03 39.16 -11.79
CA ARG A 158 -0.54 38.51 -12.96
C ARG A 158 0.59 37.85 -13.73
N GLY A 159 0.37 36.61 -14.14
CA GLY A 159 1.31 35.84 -14.93
C GLY A 159 0.60 35.03 -15.99
N ASP A 160 1.39 34.32 -16.78
CA ASP A 160 0.93 33.38 -17.79
C ASP A 160 1.74 32.10 -17.61
N LEU A 161 1.07 31.00 -17.27
CA LEU A 161 1.69 29.69 -17.18
C LEU A 161 1.81 29.09 -18.58
N THR A 162 3.01 28.72 -18.98
CA THR A 162 3.33 28.28 -20.33
C THR A 162 4.23 27.05 -20.33
N THR A 163 4.29 26.37 -21.48
CA THR A 163 5.19 25.23 -21.70
C THR A 163 6.68 25.57 -21.71
N ARG A 164 7.05 26.85 -21.54
CA ARG A 164 8.45 27.29 -21.44
C ARG A 164 8.91 27.55 -20.00
N ASP A 165 7.97 27.55 -19.07
CA ASP A 165 8.25 27.75 -17.65
C ASP A 165 8.96 26.53 -17.08
N PRO A 166 9.69 26.67 -15.95
CA PRO A 166 10.23 25.49 -15.30
C PRO A 166 9.10 24.53 -14.92
N GLU A 167 9.43 23.25 -14.87
CA GLU A 167 8.46 22.20 -14.56
C GLU A 167 8.96 21.37 -13.39
N SER A 168 8.04 20.78 -12.62
CA SER A 168 8.36 19.81 -11.58
C SER A 168 8.94 18.53 -12.19
N ASP A 169 9.34 17.58 -11.35
CA ASP A 169 9.83 16.28 -11.83
C ASP A 169 8.70 15.49 -12.52
N ALA A 170 7.49 15.54 -11.95
CA ALA A 170 6.25 15.08 -12.58
C ALA A 170 5.85 15.90 -13.84
N GLY A 171 6.54 17.01 -14.10
CA GLY A 171 6.43 17.77 -15.34
C GLY A 171 5.31 18.81 -15.39
N TYR A 172 4.77 19.17 -14.23
CA TYR A 172 3.83 20.28 -14.10
C TYR A 172 4.58 21.59 -14.28
N PRO A 173 4.22 22.44 -15.25
CA PRO A 173 4.81 23.76 -15.38
C PRO A 173 4.47 24.57 -14.14
N TYR A 174 5.39 25.40 -13.66
CA TYR A 174 5.12 26.29 -12.54
C TYR A 174 5.80 27.64 -12.70
N ASP A 175 5.16 28.66 -12.14
CA ASP A 175 5.78 29.93 -11.81
C ASP A 175 6.04 30.00 -10.30
N ALA A 176 7.18 30.58 -9.91
CA ALA A 176 7.58 30.67 -8.51
C ALA A 176 7.76 32.11 -8.02
N PHE A 177 7.25 32.38 -6.82
CA PHE A 177 7.32 33.67 -6.15
C PHE A 177 7.84 33.52 -4.72
N ALA A 178 8.90 34.26 -4.40
CA ALA A 178 9.48 34.29 -3.06
C ALA A 178 8.81 35.34 -2.17
N PHE A 179 8.59 34.96 -0.91
CA PHE A 179 8.23 35.86 0.18
C PHE A 179 8.99 35.46 1.44
N ARG A 180 8.98 36.32 2.45
CA ARG A 180 9.61 36.06 3.74
C ARG A 180 8.55 36.04 4.82
N GLY A 181 8.53 34.98 5.62
CA GLY A 181 7.63 34.83 6.75
C GLY A 181 8.39 34.76 8.06
N ARG A 182 7.71 35.11 9.16
CA ARG A 182 8.14 34.79 10.52
C ARG A 182 7.39 33.58 11.04
N GLY A 183 8.00 32.83 11.96
CA GLY A 183 7.31 31.71 12.62
C GLY A 183 5.97 32.14 13.20
N GLY A 184 4.90 31.42 12.85
CA GLY A 184 3.51 31.68 13.22
C GLY A 184 2.78 32.76 12.40
N GLU A 185 3.44 33.41 11.44
CA GLU A 185 2.77 34.38 10.54
C GLU A 185 1.89 33.67 9.52
N ARG A 186 0.64 34.12 9.35
CA ARG A 186 -0.34 33.53 8.43
C ARG A 186 -0.49 34.32 7.15
N PHE A 187 -0.52 33.65 6.00
CA PHE A 187 -0.68 34.22 4.68
C PHE A 187 -1.91 33.60 4.01
N ALA A 188 -2.78 34.44 3.45
CA ALA A 188 -3.84 33.97 2.56
C ALA A 188 -3.40 34.20 1.12
N LEU A 189 -3.37 33.11 0.35
CA LEU A 189 -3.03 33.11 -1.06
C LEU A 189 -4.29 32.75 -1.85
N SER A 190 -4.62 33.56 -2.84
CA SER A 190 -5.71 33.30 -3.78
C SER A 190 -5.14 33.24 -5.19
N LEU A 191 -5.51 32.22 -5.93
CA LEU A 191 -5.06 31.98 -7.29
C LEU A 191 -6.26 31.79 -8.19
N ASP A 192 -6.45 32.75 -9.09
CA ASP A 192 -7.55 32.75 -10.04
C ASP A 192 -7.03 32.43 -11.45
N SER A 193 -7.69 31.48 -12.13
CA SER A 193 -7.53 31.29 -13.57
C SER A 193 -8.84 30.88 -14.22
N GLU A 194 -9.12 31.48 -15.37
CA GLU A 194 -10.22 31.08 -16.26
C GLU A 194 -9.75 30.10 -17.35
N ALA A 195 -8.44 29.82 -17.41
CA ALA A 195 -7.81 29.10 -18.50
C ALA A 195 -7.44 27.66 -18.14
N PHE A 196 -7.24 27.39 -16.86
CA PHE A 196 -6.91 26.08 -16.31
C PHE A 196 -7.46 25.99 -14.88
N ASP A 197 -7.40 24.79 -14.31
CA ASP A 197 -7.70 24.52 -12.91
C ASP A 197 -6.45 24.80 -12.05
N PRO A 198 -6.36 25.95 -11.35
CA PRO A 198 -5.17 26.35 -10.62
C PRO A 198 -4.86 25.51 -9.38
N VAL A 199 -3.58 25.42 -9.04
CA VAL A 199 -3.09 24.85 -7.78
C VAL A 199 -2.04 25.78 -7.16
N ILE A 200 -2.20 26.09 -5.87
CA ILE A 200 -1.20 26.80 -5.07
C ILE A 200 -0.41 25.78 -4.26
N LYS A 201 0.91 25.81 -4.38
CA LYS A 201 1.84 25.08 -3.49
C LYS A 201 2.74 26.07 -2.75
N VAL A 202 2.93 25.91 -1.44
CA VAL A 202 3.87 26.69 -0.63
C VAL A 202 4.93 25.77 -0.06
N GLY A 203 6.18 26.21 -0.12
CA GLY A 203 7.29 25.40 0.35
C GLY A 203 8.59 26.17 0.49
N ARG A 204 9.70 25.44 0.64
CA ARG A 204 11.05 26.01 0.72
C ARG A 204 12.01 25.27 -0.22
N MET A 205 13.04 25.97 -0.67
CA MET A 205 14.10 25.34 -1.44
C MET A 205 15.03 24.56 -0.52
N THR A 206 15.25 23.30 -0.82
CA THR A 206 16.22 22.46 -0.12
C THR A 206 17.65 22.79 -0.58
N SER A 207 18.65 22.39 0.21
CA SER A 207 20.05 22.74 -0.05
C SER A 207 20.64 22.16 -1.34
N ASP A 208 20.05 21.06 -1.83
CA ASP A 208 20.32 20.39 -3.09
C ASP A 208 19.53 20.96 -4.28
N GLY A 209 18.65 21.94 -4.03
CA GLY A 209 17.89 22.64 -5.06
C GLY A 209 16.53 22.03 -5.38
N GLY A 210 16.05 21.08 -4.58
CA GLY A 210 14.68 20.60 -4.59
C GLY A 210 13.69 21.60 -3.95
N PHE A 211 12.41 21.28 -4.04
CA PHE A 211 11.34 22.03 -3.39
C PHE A 211 10.66 21.12 -2.38
N GLU A 212 10.82 21.46 -1.11
CA GLU A 212 10.10 20.82 -0.02
C GLU A 212 8.76 21.54 0.12
N GLU A 213 7.70 20.84 -0.25
CA GLU A 213 6.33 21.30 -0.11
C GLU A 213 5.93 21.27 1.36
N LEU A 214 5.25 22.34 1.81
CA LEU A 214 4.78 22.50 3.18
C LEU A 214 3.26 22.64 3.26
N ALA A 215 2.62 23.04 2.16
CA ALA A 215 1.17 23.13 2.04
C ALA A 215 0.79 23.23 0.56
N GLU A 216 -0.35 22.69 0.20
CA GLU A 216 -0.96 22.86 -1.10
C GLU A 216 -2.47 23.00 -0.99
N ASN A 217 -3.09 23.55 -2.04
CA ASN A 217 -4.53 23.60 -2.18
C ASN A 217 -4.88 23.98 -3.63
N ASP A 218 -5.87 23.30 -4.20
CA ASP A 218 -6.39 23.48 -5.57
C ASP A 218 -7.76 24.15 -5.60
N ASP A 219 -8.61 23.93 -4.59
CA ASP A 219 -9.97 24.47 -4.57
C ASP A 219 -10.18 25.74 -3.74
N GLY A 220 -11.26 26.47 -4.03
CA GLY A 220 -11.65 27.67 -3.29
C GLY A 220 -12.89 27.44 -2.45
N PRO A 221 -13.22 28.36 -1.52
CA PRO A 221 -14.50 28.30 -0.79
C PRO A 221 -15.72 28.58 -1.69
N ASP A 222 -15.50 29.14 -2.89
CA ASP A 222 -16.53 29.30 -3.91
C ASP A 222 -16.58 28.04 -4.78
N ALA A 223 -17.75 27.68 -5.31
CA ALA A 223 -17.95 26.47 -6.13
C ALA A 223 -17.28 26.50 -7.53
N GLY A 224 -16.17 27.21 -7.69
CA GLY A 224 -15.35 27.27 -8.90
C GLY A 224 -13.96 26.68 -8.64
N LEU A 225 -13.18 26.54 -9.72
CA LEU A 225 -11.88 25.86 -9.72
C LEU A 225 -10.73 26.72 -9.14
N ASN A 226 -11.01 27.88 -8.54
CA ASN A 226 -9.95 28.81 -8.12
C ASN A 226 -9.41 28.44 -6.75
N SER A 227 -8.10 28.35 -6.58
CA SER A 227 -7.52 27.90 -5.32
C SER A 227 -7.41 28.99 -4.26
N ARG A 228 -7.59 28.62 -2.99
CA ARG A 228 -7.29 29.48 -1.84
C ARG A 228 -6.57 28.73 -0.72
N LEU A 229 -5.33 29.11 -0.45
CA LEU A 229 -4.51 28.51 0.60
C LEU A 229 -4.28 29.46 1.78
N ILE A 230 -4.51 28.97 3.00
CA ILE A 230 -4.07 29.64 4.23
C ILE A 230 -2.81 28.96 4.76
N PHE A 231 -1.66 29.60 4.57
CA PHE A 231 -0.37 29.09 5.01
C PHE A 231 0.08 29.73 6.32
N THR A 232 0.48 28.92 7.31
CA THR A 232 1.15 29.39 8.54
C THR A 232 2.64 29.09 8.41
N ALA A 233 3.50 30.11 8.42
CA ALA A 233 4.94 29.91 8.34
C ALA A 233 5.45 29.19 9.60
N PRO A 234 6.06 27.99 9.49
CA PRO A 234 6.54 27.25 10.66
C PRO A 234 7.68 27.97 11.37
N ASP A 235 8.60 28.56 10.61
CA ASP A 235 9.78 29.24 11.12
C ASP A 235 10.03 30.60 10.44
N ASP A 236 10.97 31.38 10.99
CA ASP A 236 11.53 32.53 10.30
C ASP A 236 12.31 32.09 9.06
N GLY A 237 11.88 32.52 7.87
CA GLY A 237 12.52 32.02 6.64
C GLY A 237 12.02 32.65 5.35
N ASP A 238 12.74 32.33 4.28
CA ASP A 238 12.33 32.62 2.91
C ASP A 238 11.54 31.40 2.39
N TYR A 239 10.35 31.66 1.89
CA TYR A 239 9.41 30.68 1.36
C TYR A 239 9.13 30.96 -0.12
N LEU A 240 8.68 29.93 -0.83
CA LEU A 240 8.22 30.03 -2.21
C LEU A 240 6.73 29.68 -2.29
N VAL A 241 5.99 30.45 -3.07
CA VAL A 241 4.71 30.08 -3.64
C VAL A 241 4.96 29.59 -5.06
N ARG A 242 4.52 28.38 -5.39
CA ARG A 242 4.44 27.86 -6.75
C ARG A 242 2.99 27.92 -7.22
N VAL A 243 2.81 28.54 -8.38
CA VAL A 243 1.56 28.52 -9.14
C VAL A 243 1.70 27.45 -10.21
N THR A 244 0.78 26.49 -10.21
CA THR A 244 0.73 25.43 -11.22
C THR A 244 -0.73 25.12 -11.56
N SER A 245 -0.95 24.11 -12.39
CA SER A 245 -2.27 23.63 -12.79
C SER A 245 -2.49 22.20 -12.31
N LEU A 246 -3.75 21.83 -12.05
CA LEU A 246 -4.12 20.49 -11.59
C LEU A 246 -3.77 19.41 -12.62
N ASN A 247 -3.85 19.77 -13.91
CA ASN A 247 -3.40 18.94 -15.02
C ASN A 247 -2.06 19.42 -15.59
N VAL A 248 -1.24 18.49 -16.07
CA VAL A 248 0.11 18.77 -16.60
C VAL A 248 0.13 19.65 -17.86
N SER A 249 -1.00 19.76 -18.55
CA SER A 249 -1.20 20.53 -19.78
C SER A 249 -1.79 21.92 -19.55
N GLY A 250 -2.18 22.24 -18.32
CA GLY A 250 -2.77 23.52 -17.96
C GLY A 250 -1.82 24.68 -18.26
N THR A 251 -2.28 25.58 -19.13
CA THR A 251 -1.53 26.77 -19.51
C THR A 251 -2.49 27.93 -19.72
N GLY A 252 -2.03 29.15 -19.47
CA GLY A 252 -2.83 30.35 -19.64
C GLY A 252 -2.57 31.39 -18.56
N GLY A 253 -3.33 32.48 -18.63
CA GLY A 253 -3.21 33.60 -17.70
C GLY A 253 -3.73 33.24 -16.31
N TYR A 254 -3.09 33.78 -15.28
CA TYR A 254 -3.53 33.66 -13.89
C TYR A 254 -3.32 34.96 -13.10
N SER A 255 -3.95 35.04 -11.93
CA SER A 255 -3.78 36.11 -10.96
C SER A 255 -3.52 35.52 -9.58
N LEU A 256 -2.31 35.70 -9.04
CA LEU A 256 -1.94 35.33 -7.68
C LEU A 256 -2.05 36.55 -6.77
N HIS A 257 -2.87 36.49 -5.74
CA HIS A 257 -2.95 37.49 -4.69
C HIS A 257 -2.41 36.95 -3.37
N MET A 258 -1.63 37.75 -2.65
CA MET A 258 -1.20 37.42 -1.28
C MET A 258 -1.66 38.51 -0.33
N GLU A 259 -2.37 38.12 0.71
CA GLU A 259 -2.79 39.00 1.80
C GLU A 259 -2.49 38.38 3.17
N GLN A 260 -2.76 39.16 4.22
CA GLN A 260 -2.60 38.68 5.58
C GLN A 260 -3.65 37.60 5.83
N GLY A 261 -3.20 36.40 6.19
CA GLY A 261 -4.09 35.31 6.57
C GLY A 261 -4.91 35.68 7.81
N PRO A 262 -6.10 35.06 7.98
CA PRO A 262 -6.92 35.28 9.17
C PRO A 262 -6.09 34.94 10.41
N PRO A 263 -6.27 35.67 11.53
CA PRO A 263 -5.58 35.31 12.77
C PRO A 263 -5.90 33.84 13.15
N PRO A 264 -4.95 33.11 13.76
CA PRO A 264 -5.23 31.77 14.25
C PRO A 264 -6.41 31.79 15.22
N ILE A 265 -7.17 30.70 15.23
CA ILE A 265 -8.25 30.50 16.19
C ILE A 265 -7.66 30.63 17.58
N ALA A 266 -8.30 31.45 18.42
CA ALA A 266 -7.80 31.70 19.77
C ALA A 266 -7.98 30.43 20.60
N ALA A 267 -6.88 29.76 20.92
CA ALA A 267 -6.92 28.51 21.65
C ALA A 267 -7.27 28.74 23.14
N GLN A 268 -8.36 28.15 23.59
CA GLN A 268 -8.74 28.13 25.00
C GLN A 268 -7.84 27.17 25.78
N GLY A 269 -7.45 27.53 27.00
CA GLY A 269 -6.63 26.62 27.82
C GLY A 269 -7.45 25.43 28.30
N ILE A 270 -6.95 24.22 28.10
CA ILE A 270 -7.48 22.97 28.65
C ILE A 270 -6.34 22.19 29.32
N ALA A 271 -6.62 21.48 30.40
CA ALA A 271 -5.66 20.58 31.05
C ALA A 271 -6.01 19.14 30.74
N ILE A 272 -4.98 18.27 30.71
CA ILE A 272 -5.20 16.83 30.64
C ILE A 272 -6.00 16.38 31.87
N GLY A 273 -7.12 15.69 31.64
CA GLY A 273 -8.13 15.32 32.62
C GLY A 273 -9.41 16.18 32.60
N ASP A 274 -9.43 17.26 31.81
CA ASP A 274 -10.61 18.12 31.67
C ASP A 274 -11.60 17.58 30.63
N THR A 275 -12.88 17.89 30.85
CA THR A 275 -13.97 17.78 29.88
C THR A 275 -14.60 19.15 29.70
N VAL A 276 -14.73 19.60 28.45
CA VAL A 276 -15.23 20.92 28.07
C VAL A 276 -16.46 20.76 27.19
N GLN A 277 -17.48 21.55 27.47
CA GLN A 277 -18.67 21.70 26.64
C GLN A 277 -18.48 22.94 25.76
N GLY A 278 -18.50 22.75 24.45
CA GLY A 278 -18.31 23.79 23.44
C GLY A 278 -19.51 23.88 22.50
N GLN A 279 -19.48 24.89 21.63
CA GLN A 279 -20.50 25.07 20.61
C GLN A 279 -19.84 25.67 19.37
N LEU A 280 -19.91 24.96 18.24
CA LEU A 280 -19.56 25.52 16.93
C LEU A 280 -20.69 26.42 16.44
N THR A 281 -20.33 27.64 16.08
CA THR A 281 -21.22 28.72 15.66
C THR A 281 -20.76 29.33 14.34
N ALA A 282 -21.68 30.06 13.69
CA ALA A 282 -21.36 30.80 12.47
C ALA A 282 -20.34 31.95 12.68
N SER A 283 -20.01 32.30 13.92
CA SER A 283 -19.05 33.35 14.26
C SER A 283 -17.64 32.85 14.60
N ASP A 284 -17.44 31.54 14.71
CA ASP A 284 -16.15 30.99 15.11
C ASP A 284 -15.10 31.15 14.03
N GLY A 285 -13.85 31.03 14.47
CA GLY A 285 -12.69 31.07 13.60
C GLY A 285 -12.71 29.93 12.59
N LYS A 286 -11.88 30.06 11.57
CA LYS A 286 -11.69 29.02 10.55
C LYS A 286 -10.30 28.42 10.64
N SER A 287 -10.22 27.11 10.44
CA SER A 287 -8.97 26.35 10.33
C SER A 287 -8.20 26.76 9.07
N THR A 288 -7.06 26.13 8.80
CA THR A 288 -6.32 26.32 7.55
C THR A 288 -7.09 25.83 6.32
N GLY A 289 -7.94 24.81 6.49
CA GLY A 289 -8.88 24.31 5.46
C GLY A 289 -10.18 25.11 5.34
N ASP A 290 -10.22 26.34 5.89
CA ASP A 290 -11.39 27.23 5.88
C ASP A 290 -12.65 26.67 6.60
N ALA A 291 -12.55 25.54 7.30
CA ALA A 291 -13.63 24.95 8.09
C ALA A 291 -13.77 25.63 9.45
N ARG A 292 -14.99 25.73 9.97
CA ARG A 292 -15.25 26.32 11.30
C ARG A 292 -14.68 25.44 12.39
N ALA A 293 -13.94 26.03 13.31
CA ALA A 293 -13.36 25.27 14.40
C ALA A 293 -13.24 26.10 15.68
N ASP A 294 -13.27 25.39 16.80
CA ASP A 294 -12.79 25.86 18.09
C ASP A 294 -11.42 25.26 18.36
N ALA A 295 -10.53 26.04 18.98
CA ALA A 295 -9.20 25.57 19.33
C ALA A 295 -9.02 25.49 20.85
N TYR A 296 -8.32 24.46 21.30
CA TYR A 296 -7.92 24.25 22.68
C TYR A 296 -6.41 24.03 22.77
N ARG A 297 -5.78 24.51 23.83
CA ARG A 297 -4.34 24.34 24.07
C ARG A 297 -4.08 23.68 25.41
N PHE A 298 -3.20 22.68 25.41
CA PHE A 298 -2.75 22.00 26.62
C PHE A 298 -1.22 21.85 26.63
N GLN A 299 -0.66 21.53 27.79
CA GLN A 299 0.77 21.26 27.95
C GLN A 299 1.01 19.76 28.07
N GLY A 300 1.91 19.26 27.24
CA GLY A 300 2.27 17.86 27.16
C GLY A 300 3.73 17.59 27.55
N ARG A 301 3.99 16.35 27.98
CA ARG A 301 5.34 15.84 28.25
C ARG A 301 5.73 14.80 27.19
N GLU A 302 7.00 14.75 26.83
CA GLU A 302 7.53 13.72 25.94
C GLU A 302 7.23 12.31 26.49
N GLY A 303 6.70 11.44 25.63
CA GLY A 303 6.28 10.08 25.97
C GLY A 303 4.97 9.99 26.77
N GLN A 304 4.31 11.11 27.06
CA GLN A 304 2.98 11.11 27.67
C GLN A 304 1.95 10.70 26.61
N ARG A 305 1.08 9.74 26.92
CA ARG A 305 0.02 9.32 26.02
C ARG A 305 -1.31 9.96 26.43
N VAL A 306 -2.00 10.56 25.47
CA VAL A 306 -3.27 11.23 25.69
C VAL A 306 -4.34 10.62 24.80
N ARG A 307 -5.57 10.53 25.32
CA ARG A 307 -6.77 10.25 24.55
C ARG A 307 -7.65 11.48 24.54
N ILE A 308 -8.02 11.92 23.34
CA ILE A 308 -8.84 13.10 23.11
C ILE A 308 -10.12 12.61 22.43
N ASP A 309 -11.25 12.78 23.12
CA ASP A 309 -12.57 12.40 22.65
C ASP A 309 -13.34 13.66 22.26
N LEU A 310 -13.85 13.73 21.04
CA LEU A 310 -14.76 14.77 20.57
C LEU A 310 -16.10 14.14 20.23
N THR A 311 -17.16 14.58 20.90
CA THR A 311 -18.50 14.03 20.72
C THR A 311 -19.53 15.10 20.41
N SER A 312 -20.45 14.81 19.50
CA SER A 312 -21.57 15.70 19.17
C SER A 312 -22.80 14.91 18.75
N SER A 313 -23.97 15.35 19.23
CA SER A 313 -25.25 14.87 18.71
C SER A 313 -25.78 15.69 17.54
N ASP A 314 -25.14 16.84 17.27
CA ASP A 314 -25.62 17.84 16.31
C ASP A 314 -24.91 17.74 14.96
N PHE A 315 -23.71 17.15 14.92
CA PHE A 315 -22.91 17.01 13.72
C PHE A 315 -21.92 15.84 13.79
N ASP A 316 -21.45 15.43 12.63
CA ASP A 316 -20.34 14.51 12.44
C ASP A 316 -19.02 15.22 12.79
N THR A 317 -18.30 14.75 13.81
CA THR A 317 -17.16 15.46 14.37
C THR A 317 -15.91 15.23 13.53
N TYR A 318 -14.97 16.17 13.62
CA TYR A 318 -13.63 15.98 13.09
C TYR A 318 -12.66 16.63 14.07
N LEU A 319 -11.70 15.84 14.52
CA LEU A 319 -10.75 16.18 15.56
C LEU A 319 -9.34 16.16 14.97
N GLU A 320 -8.59 17.23 15.19
CA GLU A 320 -7.20 17.30 14.74
C GLU A 320 -6.28 17.78 15.88
N LEU A 321 -5.22 17.03 16.11
CA LEU A 321 -4.17 17.32 17.08
C LEU A 321 -2.97 17.90 16.35
N PHE A 322 -2.48 19.03 16.84
CA PHE A 322 -1.30 19.71 16.34
C PHE A 322 -0.23 19.87 17.41
N ASP A 323 1.01 20.03 16.97
CA ASP A 323 2.08 20.54 17.82
C ASP A 323 1.90 22.05 18.11
N GLY A 324 2.76 22.61 18.97
CA GLY A 324 2.71 24.02 19.34
C GLY A 324 2.96 25.00 18.18
N ASN A 325 3.48 24.53 17.05
CA ASN A 325 3.68 25.28 15.82
C ASN A 325 2.54 25.09 14.81
N ARG A 326 1.46 24.39 15.19
CA ARG A 326 0.32 24.05 14.32
C ARG A 326 0.69 23.14 13.15
N VAL A 327 1.67 22.24 13.35
CA VAL A 327 1.91 21.09 12.47
C VAL A 327 0.97 19.96 12.90
N SER A 328 0.21 19.40 11.97
CA SER A 328 -0.72 18.30 12.25
C SER A 328 0.07 17.06 12.69
N LEU A 329 -0.42 16.39 13.74
CA LEU A 329 0.19 15.22 14.34
C LEU A 329 -0.69 13.98 14.20
N SER A 330 -2.01 14.16 14.27
CA SER A 330 -3.01 13.09 14.16
C SER A 330 -4.39 13.74 14.00
N GLU A 331 -5.25 13.08 13.24
CA GLU A 331 -6.63 13.47 13.02
C GLU A 331 -7.52 12.25 13.05
N ASP A 332 -8.80 12.46 13.34
CA ASP A 332 -9.84 11.43 13.31
C ASP A 332 -11.22 12.07 13.13
N ASP A 333 -12.13 11.39 12.45
CA ASP A 333 -13.53 11.82 12.25
C ASP A 333 -14.56 10.85 12.83
N ASP A 334 -14.32 9.53 12.81
CA ASP A 334 -15.31 8.52 13.24
C ASP A 334 -14.81 7.42 14.20
N GLY A 335 -13.58 7.50 14.71
CA GLY A 335 -12.99 6.54 15.65
C GLY A 335 -13.47 6.65 17.12
N GLY A 336 -14.47 7.48 17.40
CA GLY A 336 -15.00 7.74 18.73
C GLY A 336 -15.94 6.66 19.30
N PRO A 337 -16.40 6.83 20.55
CA PRO A 337 -17.19 5.80 21.25
C PRO A 337 -18.51 5.40 20.57
N GLU A 338 -19.07 6.26 19.72
CA GLU A 338 -20.33 6.01 19.03
C GLU A 338 -20.35 6.70 17.65
N GLY A 339 -20.71 5.99 16.59
CA GLY A 339 -21.17 6.57 15.32
C GLY A 339 -20.16 7.51 14.66
N THR A 340 -20.49 8.80 14.61
CA THR A 340 -19.77 9.87 13.89
C THR A 340 -18.99 10.77 14.87
N ASN A 341 -18.52 10.18 15.97
CA ASN A 341 -17.72 10.89 16.97
C ASN A 341 -16.24 10.58 16.71
N SER A 342 -15.34 11.47 17.12
CA SER A 342 -13.92 11.33 16.85
C SER A 342 -13.10 11.06 18.13
N ARG A 343 -12.02 10.32 17.99
CA ARG A 343 -11.04 9.99 19.03
C ARG A 343 -9.63 9.99 18.47
N VAL A 344 -8.75 10.74 19.14
CA VAL A 344 -7.31 10.67 18.90
C VAL A 344 -6.61 10.10 20.13
N THR A 345 -5.90 8.98 19.96
CA THR A 345 -5.00 8.43 20.98
C THR A 345 -3.54 8.61 20.54
N PHE A 346 -2.79 9.47 21.22
CA PHE A 346 -1.48 9.90 20.71
C PHE A 346 -0.40 9.96 21.79
N THR A 347 0.81 9.46 21.46
CA THR A 347 1.99 9.57 22.31
C THR A 347 2.77 10.83 21.95
N LEU A 348 2.81 11.80 22.87
CA LEU A 348 3.38 13.12 22.63
C LEU A 348 4.91 13.04 22.40
N PRO A 349 5.43 13.49 21.25
CA PRO A 349 6.83 13.27 20.88
C PRO A 349 7.81 14.18 21.63
N ARG A 350 7.32 15.28 22.21
CA ARG A 350 8.16 16.32 22.85
C ARG A 350 7.46 17.00 24.02
N ASN A 351 8.23 17.60 24.91
CA ASN A 351 7.67 18.54 25.89
C ASN A 351 7.24 19.83 25.18
N GLY A 352 6.04 20.33 25.43
CA GLY A 352 5.59 21.56 24.79
C GLY A 352 4.10 21.85 24.92
N ASP A 353 3.67 22.93 24.27
CA ASP A 353 2.26 23.22 24.04
C ASP A 353 1.78 22.39 22.84
N TYR A 354 0.54 21.92 22.91
CA TYR A 354 -0.19 21.21 21.85
C TYR A 354 -1.52 21.90 21.63
N ILE A 355 -2.06 21.82 20.40
CA ILE A 355 -3.31 22.46 20.01
C ILE A 355 -4.27 21.39 19.50
N ILE A 356 -5.50 21.42 19.96
CA ILE A 356 -6.60 20.59 19.48
C ILE A 356 -7.53 21.50 18.70
N GLU A 357 -7.88 21.15 17.47
CA GLU A 357 -8.99 21.78 16.74
C GLU A 357 -10.18 20.84 16.72
N ALA A 358 -11.30 21.31 17.27
CA ALA A 358 -12.59 20.63 17.23
C ALA A 358 -13.44 21.28 16.14
N ARG A 359 -13.83 20.51 15.13
CA ARG A 359 -14.68 20.96 14.02
C ARG A 359 -15.73 19.92 13.67
N ALA A 360 -16.61 20.29 12.75
CA ALA A 360 -17.47 19.34 12.07
C ALA A 360 -16.77 18.84 10.79
N PHE A 361 -17.04 17.61 10.38
CA PHE A 361 -16.62 17.06 9.09
C PHE A 361 -17.18 17.89 7.92
N SER A 362 -18.36 18.48 8.12
CA SER A 362 -19.02 19.41 7.19
C SER A 362 -19.11 20.84 7.75
N GLU A 363 -19.78 21.76 7.05
CA GLU A 363 -20.03 23.14 7.52
C GLU A 363 -21.13 23.24 8.62
N ALA A 364 -21.42 22.14 9.32
CA ALA A 364 -22.41 22.08 10.37
C ALA A 364 -22.00 22.88 11.62
N THR A 365 -22.99 23.26 12.43
CA THR A 365 -22.82 24.02 13.68
C THR A 365 -23.68 23.35 14.74
N GLY A 366 -23.22 23.32 15.99
CA GLY A 366 -23.94 22.67 17.09
C GLY A 366 -23.12 22.59 18.36
N ASP A 367 -23.70 22.00 19.39
CA ASP A 367 -23.04 21.75 20.66
C ASP A 367 -22.13 20.51 20.56
N TYR A 368 -21.04 20.50 21.31
CA TYR A 368 -20.14 19.34 21.40
C TYR A 368 -19.49 19.23 22.79
N GLU A 369 -18.99 18.04 23.11
CA GLU A 369 -18.15 17.78 24.27
C GLU A 369 -16.76 17.34 23.83
N LEU A 370 -15.72 17.98 24.37
CA LEU A 370 -14.31 17.62 24.19
C LEU A 370 -13.74 17.14 25.53
N ALA A 371 -13.24 15.92 25.59
CA ALA A 371 -12.55 15.38 26.76
C ALA A 371 -11.10 15.03 26.42
N ILE A 372 -10.16 15.41 27.29
CA ILE A 372 -8.76 14.99 27.19
C ILE A 372 -8.40 14.19 28.43
N THR A 373 -7.88 12.99 28.25
CA THR A 373 -7.47 12.11 29.35
C THR A 373 -6.05 11.63 29.15
N GLU A 374 -5.32 11.44 30.26
CA GLU A 374 -4.03 10.74 30.22
C GLU A 374 -4.33 9.25 30.24
N VAL A 375 -3.82 8.53 29.24
CA VAL A 375 -3.91 7.07 29.20
C VAL A 375 -2.53 6.48 29.49
N PRO A 376 -2.44 5.29 30.10
CA PRO A 376 -1.17 4.63 30.30
C PRO A 376 -0.40 4.48 28.98
N PRO A 377 0.94 4.61 29.00
CA PRO A 377 1.74 4.25 27.83
C PRO A 377 1.51 2.77 27.50
N ASP A 378 1.65 2.41 26.22
CA ASP A 378 1.59 1.01 25.84
C ASP A 378 2.61 0.18 26.62
N ARG A 379 2.15 -0.95 27.13
CA ARG A 379 3.03 -1.95 27.70
C ARG A 379 3.96 -2.46 26.61
N ALA A 380 5.25 -2.56 26.94
CA ALA A 380 6.22 -3.15 26.04
C ALA A 380 5.82 -4.61 25.76
N PRO A 381 5.84 -5.05 24.48
CA PRO A 381 5.51 -6.43 24.15
C PRO A 381 6.40 -7.45 24.86
N GLU A 382 5.83 -8.55 25.32
CA GLU A 382 6.58 -9.64 25.94
C GLU A 382 7.08 -10.65 24.90
N ALA A 383 8.27 -11.24 25.07
CA ALA A 383 8.77 -12.23 24.12
C ALA A 383 7.94 -13.54 24.22
N LEU A 384 7.48 -14.04 23.06
CA LEU A 384 6.76 -15.31 22.94
C LEU A 384 7.54 -16.27 22.04
N GLU A 385 7.92 -17.41 22.62
CA GLU A 385 8.66 -18.45 21.93
C GLU A 385 7.71 -19.41 21.20
N PHE A 386 8.13 -19.92 20.04
CA PHE A 386 7.38 -20.93 19.32
C PHE A 386 7.19 -22.22 20.15
N GLY A 387 5.97 -22.76 20.10
CA GLY A 387 5.53 -23.92 20.86
C GLY A 387 5.18 -23.62 22.32
N ALA A 388 5.26 -22.36 22.76
CA ALA A 388 4.76 -21.96 24.06
C ALA A 388 3.24 -21.79 24.03
N THR A 389 2.58 -22.32 25.07
CA THR A 389 1.21 -21.95 25.42
C THR A 389 1.27 -21.11 26.67
N ILE A 390 0.77 -19.88 26.60
CA ILE A 390 0.68 -18.95 27.72
C ILE A 390 -0.77 -18.74 28.11
N GLN A 391 -0.96 -18.27 29.34
CA GLN A 391 -2.26 -17.81 29.85
C GLN A 391 -2.08 -16.35 30.26
N GLY A 392 -3.03 -15.52 29.87
CA GLY A 392 -3.08 -14.11 30.19
C GLY A 392 -4.48 -13.68 30.60
N GLU A 393 -4.60 -12.40 30.96
CA GLU A 393 -5.86 -11.77 31.32
C GLU A 393 -5.89 -10.38 30.70
N VAL A 394 -6.91 -10.09 29.90
CA VAL A 394 -7.18 -8.73 29.43
C VAL A 394 -7.93 -7.98 30.54
N THR A 395 -7.33 -6.92 31.06
CA THR A 395 -7.79 -6.10 32.17
C THR A 395 -8.00 -4.64 31.79
N GLU A 396 -8.56 -3.84 32.70
CA GLU A 396 -8.71 -2.39 32.49
C GLU A 396 -7.38 -1.63 32.45
N GLU A 397 -6.31 -2.23 32.98
CA GLU A 397 -5.00 -1.60 33.10
C GLU A 397 -4.12 -1.85 31.85
N ASP A 398 -4.60 -2.65 30.90
CA ASP A 398 -3.85 -3.03 29.71
C ASP A 398 -3.82 -1.91 28.67
N SER A 399 -2.90 -2.07 27.72
CA SER A 399 -2.84 -1.20 26.55
C SER A 399 -4.18 -1.21 25.82
N ARG A 400 -4.54 -0.09 25.19
CA ARG A 400 -5.73 0.01 24.37
C ARG A 400 -5.38 0.44 22.95
N ASP A 401 -6.04 -0.16 21.98
CA ASP A 401 -5.96 0.25 20.59
C ASP A 401 -6.93 1.41 20.30
N ASP A 402 -7.01 1.81 19.04
CA ASP A 402 -7.79 2.98 18.63
C ASP A 402 -9.30 2.73 18.77
N ASP A 403 -9.74 1.47 18.66
CA ASP A 403 -11.10 1.00 18.93
C ASP A 403 -11.41 0.86 20.44
N ASP A 404 -10.50 1.32 21.32
CA ASP A 404 -10.57 1.18 22.78
C ASP A 404 -10.55 -0.28 23.27
N ARG A 405 -10.13 -1.26 22.45
CA ARG A 405 -10.02 -2.66 22.89
C ARG A 405 -8.78 -2.84 23.75
N GLY A 406 -8.96 -3.46 24.92
CA GLY A 406 -7.82 -3.86 25.76
C GLY A 406 -7.01 -4.96 25.07
N PHE A 407 -5.69 -4.83 25.00
CA PHE A 407 -4.84 -5.84 24.38
C PHE A 407 -3.56 -6.10 25.18
N ASP A 408 -3.10 -7.34 25.10
CA ASP A 408 -1.73 -7.73 25.43
C ASP A 408 -0.91 -7.87 24.14
N ALA A 409 0.36 -7.51 24.21
CA ALA A 409 1.27 -7.57 23.06
C ALA A 409 2.42 -8.55 23.32
N PHE A 410 2.73 -9.35 22.30
CA PHE A 410 3.82 -10.31 22.31
C PHE A 410 4.74 -10.10 21.12
N THR A 411 6.02 -10.38 21.26
CA THR A 411 7.00 -10.31 20.17
C THR A 411 7.55 -11.68 19.83
N PHE A 412 7.79 -11.91 18.53
CA PHE A 412 8.50 -13.08 18.04
C PHE A 412 9.43 -12.71 16.88
N THR A 413 10.46 -13.53 16.67
CA THR A 413 11.37 -13.37 15.52
C THR A 413 10.86 -14.22 14.36
N GLY A 414 10.47 -13.57 13.27
CA GLY A 414 10.06 -14.23 12.03
C GLY A 414 11.24 -14.38 11.07
N ARG A 415 11.18 -15.42 10.23
CA ARG A 415 12.07 -15.57 9.07
C ARG A 415 11.25 -15.55 7.79
N GLU A 416 11.76 -14.94 6.74
CA GLU A 416 11.11 -14.90 5.43
C GLU A 416 10.61 -16.31 5.00
N GLY A 417 9.34 -16.40 4.61
CA GLY A 417 8.67 -17.64 4.21
C GLY A 417 8.32 -18.60 5.36
N GLN A 418 8.63 -18.26 6.62
CA GLN A 418 8.21 -19.05 7.77
C GLN A 418 6.70 -18.92 7.96
N ARG A 419 6.01 -20.06 8.05
CA ARG A 419 4.58 -20.10 8.37
C ARG A 419 4.39 -20.23 9.87
N ILE A 420 3.60 -19.34 10.43
CA ILE A 420 3.25 -19.35 11.84
C ILE A 420 1.73 -19.48 12.01
N GLN A 421 1.32 -19.89 13.20
CA GLN A 421 -0.07 -19.88 13.60
C GLN A 421 -0.19 -19.41 15.04
N ALA A 422 -0.99 -18.38 15.26
CA ALA A 422 -1.35 -17.91 16.59
C ALA A 422 -2.78 -18.37 16.89
N ILE A 423 -2.94 -19.10 18.00
CA ILE A 423 -4.25 -19.60 18.43
C ILE A 423 -4.57 -18.96 19.77
N MET A 424 -5.60 -18.12 19.79
CA MET A 424 -6.13 -17.53 21.01
C MET A 424 -7.45 -18.19 21.35
N ARG A 425 -7.64 -18.47 22.63
CA ARG A 425 -8.91 -19.02 23.14
C ARG A 425 -9.34 -18.28 24.38
N SER A 426 -10.63 -17.96 24.46
CA SER A 426 -11.23 -17.31 25.63
C SER A 426 -12.61 -17.88 25.90
N GLY A 427 -12.87 -18.19 27.17
CA GLY A 427 -14.22 -18.49 27.63
C GLY A 427 -15.01 -17.25 28.07
N ASP A 428 -14.33 -16.10 28.13
CA ASP A 428 -14.85 -14.87 28.71
C ASP A 428 -15.27 -13.84 27.65
N PHE A 429 -14.74 -13.94 26.43
CA PHE A 429 -14.97 -12.96 25.35
C PHE A 429 -14.71 -13.55 23.96
N ASP A 430 -15.11 -12.81 22.92
CA ASP A 430 -14.78 -13.11 21.52
C ASP A 430 -13.37 -12.64 21.20
N THR A 431 -12.46 -13.55 20.84
CA THR A 431 -11.05 -13.22 20.70
C THR A 431 -10.77 -12.53 19.37
N TYR A 432 -9.73 -11.70 19.34
CA TYR A 432 -9.20 -11.07 18.14
C TYR A 432 -7.68 -11.04 18.21
N VAL A 433 -7.02 -11.53 17.16
CA VAL A 433 -5.56 -11.61 17.06
C VAL A 433 -5.09 -10.86 15.84
N GLN A 434 -4.11 -9.97 16.03
CA GLN A 434 -3.47 -9.23 14.96
C GLN A 434 -1.96 -9.48 14.97
N VAL A 435 -1.33 -9.50 13.81
CA VAL A 435 0.14 -9.53 13.67
C VAL A 435 0.60 -8.30 12.89
N GLY A 436 1.68 -7.65 13.34
CA GLY A 436 2.26 -6.45 12.73
C GLY A 436 3.78 -6.43 12.84
N LYS A 437 4.44 -5.47 12.15
CA LYS A 437 5.89 -5.25 12.33
C LYS A 437 6.15 -4.65 13.72
N ALA A 438 7.29 -4.98 14.33
CA ALA A 438 7.66 -4.44 15.66
C ALA A 438 8.26 -3.03 15.63
N ALA A 439 8.57 -2.49 14.46
CA ALA A 439 9.20 -1.18 14.30
C ALA A 439 8.16 -0.14 13.85
N GLY A 440 8.19 1.03 14.49
CA GLY A 440 7.23 2.11 14.21
C GLY A 440 5.95 1.98 15.02
N ASP A 441 4.93 2.72 14.59
CA ASP A 441 3.57 2.55 15.08
C ASP A 441 3.02 1.21 14.56
N PHE A 442 2.10 0.60 15.32
CA PHE A 442 1.61 -0.74 14.99
C PHE A 442 0.60 -0.66 13.85
N GLU A 443 0.91 -1.35 12.75
CA GLU A 443 -0.01 -1.63 11.66
C GLU A 443 -0.20 -3.15 11.54
N ALA A 444 -1.45 -3.59 11.47
CA ALA A 444 -1.78 -5.00 11.32
C ALA A 444 -1.50 -5.45 9.87
N LEU A 445 -0.63 -6.43 9.71
CA LEU A 445 -0.36 -7.15 8.46
C LEU A 445 -1.37 -8.26 8.20
N ALA A 446 -1.91 -8.85 9.27
CA ALA A 446 -2.99 -9.82 9.20
C ALA A 446 -3.74 -9.86 10.53
N SER A 447 -5.01 -10.28 10.49
CA SER A 447 -5.83 -10.44 11.69
C SER A 447 -6.84 -11.57 11.54
N ASP A 448 -7.32 -12.09 12.66
CA ASP A 448 -8.33 -13.15 12.73
C ASP A 448 -9.10 -13.04 14.05
N ASP A 449 -10.44 -13.14 14.00
CA ASP A 449 -11.33 -13.20 15.16
C ASP A 449 -11.98 -14.58 15.32
N ASP A 450 -12.44 -15.20 14.22
CA ASP A 450 -13.32 -16.38 14.26
C ASP A 450 -12.73 -17.66 13.64
N GLY A 451 -11.41 -17.74 13.49
CA GLY A 451 -10.65 -18.75 12.69
C GLY A 451 -10.84 -20.24 13.00
N LEU A 452 -11.82 -20.63 13.83
CA LEU A 452 -12.28 -22.00 14.03
C LEU A 452 -13.71 -22.27 13.52
N ARG A 453 -14.37 -21.32 12.84
CA ARG A 453 -15.70 -21.42 12.17
C ARG A 453 -16.90 -21.74 13.04
N GLU A 454 -16.69 -22.20 14.27
CA GLU A 454 -17.70 -22.38 15.30
C GLU A 454 -17.10 -21.99 16.65
N GLY A 455 -17.16 -20.70 17.02
CA GLY A 455 -16.68 -20.26 18.32
C GLY A 455 -16.40 -18.77 18.42
N THR A 456 -15.75 -18.43 19.51
CA THR A 456 -15.27 -17.10 19.91
C THR A 456 -13.74 -17.08 19.99
N ASP A 457 -13.09 -18.03 19.30
CA ASP A 457 -11.67 -18.37 19.40
C ASP A 457 -10.99 -18.08 18.04
N SER A 458 -9.90 -17.33 18.06
CA SER A 458 -9.14 -16.92 16.88
C SER A 458 -8.02 -17.91 16.56
N ARG A 459 -7.75 -18.06 15.26
CA ARG A 459 -6.69 -18.89 14.70
C ARG A 459 -6.05 -18.18 13.50
N LEU A 460 -5.25 -17.16 13.80
CA LEU A 460 -4.48 -16.44 12.80
C LEU A 460 -3.39 -17.34 12.20
N THR A 461 -3.41 -17.49 10.87
CA THR A 461 -2.29 -18.07 10.11
C THR A 461 -1.58 -16.96 9.35
N PHE A 462 -0.26 -16.90 9.47
CA PHE A 462 0.54 -15.84 8.86
C PHE A 462 1.84 -16.40 8.28
N THR A 463 2.15 -16.01 7.05
CA THR A 463 3.44 -16.30 6.41
C THR A 463 4.30 -15.06 6.53
N VAL A 464 5.45 -15.20 7.16
CA VAL A 464 6.36 -14.08 7.43
C VAL A 464 6.93 -13.56 6.10
N PRO A 465 6.71 -12.27 5.75
CA PRO A 465 7.14 -11.72 4.47
C PRO A 465 8.63 -11.40 4.41
N GLU A 466 9.29 -11.15 5.54
CA GLU A 466 10.72 -10.83 5.59
C GLU A 466 11.34 -11.21 6.94
N ASP A 467 12.66 -11.36 7.00
CA ASP A 467 13.36 -11.58 8.27
C ASP A 467 13.19 -10.36 9.21
N GLY A 468 12.66 -10.57 10.42
CA GLY A 468 12.38 -9.44 11.31
C GLY A 468 11.79 -9.77 12.67
N GLN A 469 11.54 -8.72 13.46
CA GLN A 469 10.74 -8.79 14.68
C GLN A 469 9.29 -8.42 14.35
N TYR A 470 8.36 -9.22 14.84
CA TYR A 470 6.93 -9.05 14.68
C TYR A 470 6.26 -8.95 16.04
N VAL A 471 5.12 -8.25 16.08
CA VAL A 471 4.27 -8.11 17.26
C VAL A 471 2.95 -8.84 17.00
N LEU A 472 2.52 -9.68 17.94
CA LEU A 472 1.16 -10.20 18.05
C LEU A 472 0.42 -9.35 19.07
N ARG A 473 -0.68 -8.70 18.68
CA ARG A 473 -1.65 -8.14 19.61
C ARG A 473 -2.78 -9.13 19.79
N VAL A 474 -3.14 -9.40 21.05
CA VAL A 474 -4.25 -10.27 21.40
C VAL A 474 -5.24 -9.49 22.25
N SER A 475 -6.48 -9.47 21.82
CA SER A 475 -7.53 -8.67 22.43
C SER A 475 -8.87 -9.41 22.36
N PRO A 476 -9.89 -8.91 23.07
CA PRO A 476 -11.27 -9.16 22.72
C PRO A 476 -11.63 -8.43 21.41
N LEU A 477 -12.66 -8.89 20.73
CA LEU A 477 -13.25 -8.23 19.57
C LEU A 477 -14.06 -6.99 20.01
N GLY A 478 -14.75 -7.09 21.15
CA GLY A 478 -15.49 -5.97 21.75
C GLY A 478 -14.62 -5.08 22.68
N SER A 479 -14.82 -3.77 22.61
CA SER A 479 -14.04 -2.78 23.38
C SER A 479 -14.25 -2.79 24.91
N ASP A 480 -15.40 -3.29 25.37
CA ASP A 480 -15.76 -3.40 26.78
C ASP A 480 -15.46 -4.77 27.40
N GLU A 481 -15.07 -5.75 26.57
CA GLU A 481 -14.83 -7.12 27.00
C GLU A 481 -13.47 -7.28 27.68
N LYS A 482 -13.39 -8.20 28.64
CA LYS A 482 -12.23 -8.44 29.52
C LYS A 482 -12.31 -9.87 30.03
N GLY A 483 -11.16 -10.46 30.37
CA GLY A 483 -11.14 -11.79 30.97
C GLY A 483 -9.90 -12.60 30.63
N LEU A 484 -9.94 -13.88 30.94
CA LEU A 484 -8.82 -14.80 30.79
C LEU A 484 -8.76 -15.38 29.37
N TYR A 485 -7.54 -15.49 28.84
CA TYR A 485 -7.28 -16.15 27.57
C TYR A 485 -6.10 -17.14 27.67
N SER A 486 -6.04 -18.04 26.72
CA SER A 486 -4.82 -18.80 26.41
C SER A 486 -4.35 -18.47 25.00
N LEU A 487 -3.05 -18.22 24.84
CA LEU A 487 -2.41 -17.97 23.55
C LEU A 487 -1.35 -19.03 23.28
N GLU A 488 -1.37 -19.58 22.07
CA GLU A 488 -0.36 -20.52 21.57
C GLU A 488 0.22 -19.99 20.26
N LEU A 489 1.56 -19.91 20.18
CA LEU A 489 2.25 -19.56 18.94
C LEU A 489 2.96 -20.79 18.39
N VAL A 490 2.53 -21.25 17.22
CA VAL A 490 3.00 -22.48 16.59
C VAL A 490 3.87 -22.13 15.37
N ASP A 491 5.07 -22.71 15.33
CA ASP A 491 5.88 -22.75 14.11
C ASP A 491 5.38 -23.89 13.24
N ARG A 492 4.75 -23.57 12.10
CA ARG A 492 4.29 -24.56 11.12
C ARG A 492 5.41 -24.98 10.17
N GLY A 493 6.62 -24.44 10.37
CA GLY A 493 7.79 -24.69 9.54
C GLY A 493 7.63 -24.13 8.12
N PRO A 494 8.60 -24.41 7.25
CA PRO A 494 8.49 -24.04 5.85
C PRO A 494 7.31 -24.76 5.19
N GLN A 495 6.84 -24.22 4.07
CA GLN A 495 5.84 -24.86 3.25
C GLN A 495 6.28 -26.27 2.81
N PRO A 496 5.42 -27.30 2.88
CA PRO A 496 5.74 -28.63 2.43
C PRO A 496 6.08 -28.60 0.94
N GLN A 497 7.20 -29.21 0.57
CA GLN A 497 7.60 -29.31 -0.82
C GLN A 497 6.74 -30.33 -1.58
N ALA A 498 6.53 -30.06 -2.86
CA ALA A 498 5.80 -30.97 -3.73
C ALA A 498 6.44 -32.37 -3.78
N GLY A 499 5.59 -33.39 -3.62
CA GLY A 499 5.94 -34.79 -3.87
C GLY A 499 6.12 -35.08 -5.36
N SER A 500 6.11 -36.35 -5.76
CA SER A 500 6.11 -36.73 -7.18
C SER A 500 5.06 -37.79 -7.44
N VAL A 501 4.35 -37.67 -8.57
CA VAL A 501 3.37 -38.67 -9.03
C VAL A 501 3.67 -39.01 -10.49
N LEU A 502 3.48 -40.28 -10.86
CA LEU A 502 3.69 -40.72 -12.24
C LEU A 502 2.39 -40.59 -13.03
N VAL A 503 2.49 -40.16 -14.28
CA VAL A 503 1.36 -40.25 -15.23
C VAL A 503 1.00 -41.73 -15.41
N GLY A 504 -0.29 -42.04 -15.25
CA GLY A 504 -0.84 -43.39 -15.20
C GLY A 504 -0.93 -44.00 -13.80
N SER A 505 -0.81 -43.20 -12.73
CA SER A 505 -0.88 -43.67 -11.34
C SER A 505 -1.90 -42.91 -10.50
N THR A 506 -2.26 -43.49 -9.36
CA THR A 506 -3.15 -42.87 -8.36
C THR A 506 -2.38 -42.65 -7.06
N ALA A 507 -2.26 -41.40 -6.62
CA ALA A 507 -1.80 -41.03 -5.30
C ALA A 507 -2.98 -41.05 -4.31
N ARG A 508 -2.73 -41.45 -3.08
CA ARG A 508 -3.69 -41.35 -1.97
C ARG A 508 -3.05 -40.49 -0.89
N GLY A 509 -3.74 -39.44 -0.48
CA GLY A 509 -3.30 -38.49 0.52
C GLY A 509 -4.39 -38.22 1.54
N THR A 510 -4.03 -37.45 2.55
CA THR A 510 -4.96 -36.90 3.53
C THR A 510 -4.54 -35.47 3.74
N LEU A 511 -5.41 -34.52 3.39
CA LEU A 511 -5.21 -33.11 3.70
C LEU A 511 -5.35 -32.92 5.20
N THR A 512 -4.37 -32.25 5.79
CA THR A 512 -4.22 -31.95 7.20
C THR A 512 -3.84 -30.50 7.38
N GLU A 513 -3.97 -30.01 8.61
CA GLU A 513 -3.59 -28.65 8.97
C GLU A 513 -2.09 -28.36 8.84
N ASN A 514 -1.24 -29.36 8.57
CA ASN A 514 0.20 -29.15 8.37
C ASN A 514 0.60 -29.02 6.90
N ASP A 515 -0.33 -29.30 5.99
CA ASP A 515 -0.05 -29.31 4.57
C ASP A 515 0.15 -27.90 4.01
N ALA A 516 0.53 -27.84 2.73
CA ALA A 516 0.74 -26.56 2.06
C ALA A 516 -0.58 -25.77 2.07
N THR A 517 -0.46 -24.46 2.17
CA THR A 517 -1.59 -23.57 2.38
C THR A 517 -1.58 -22.53 1.28
N SER A 518 -2.70 -22.34 0.61
CA SER A 518 -2.89 -21.27 -0.38
C SER A 518 -3.13 -19.93 0.34
N GLU A 519 -3.19 -18.84 -0.41
CA GLU A 519 -3.39 -17.48 0.13
C GLU A 519 -4.74 -17.35 0.84
N ASP A 520 -5.77 -18.00 0.33
CA ASP A 520 -7.11 -18.13 0.93
C ASP A 520 -7.15 -19.08 2.16
N ASN A 521 -6.00 -19.52 2.65
CA ASN A 521 -5.85 -20.48 3.74
C ASN A 521 -6.44 -21.89 3.47
N SER A 522 -6.70 -22.26 2.22
CA SER A 522 -7.07 -23.65 1.85
C SER A 522 -5.86 -24.59 1.89
N HIS A 523 -6.10 -25.85 2.28
CA HIS A 523 -5.05 -26.87 2.38
C HIS A 523 -4.90 -27.62 1.06
N TYR A 524 -3.66 -27.90 0.66
CA TYR A 524 -3.37 -28.75 -0.50
C TYR A 524 -2.09 -29.57 -0.33
N ASP A 525 -2.05 -30.68 -1.05
CA ASP A 525 -0.85 -31.48 -1.30
C ASP A 525 -0.36 -31.23 -2.73
N ALA A 526 0.91 -30.90 -2.89
CA ALA A 526 1.52 -30.68 -4.20
C ALA A 526 2.25 -31.92 -4.74
N TYR A 527 2.13 -32.19 -6.05
CA TYR A 527 2.77 -33.30 -6.74
C TYR A 527 3.39 -32.88 -8.06
N ARG A 528 4.70 -33.12 -8.23
CA ARG A 528 5.40 -32.91 -9.50
C ARG A 528 5.13 -34.05 -10.49
N ILE A 529 4.85 -33.67 -11.73
CA ILE A 529 4.72 -34.55 -12.91
C ILE A 529 5.66 -34.07 -14.02
N THR A 530 6.13 -34.97 -14.87
CA THR A 530 6.86 -34.62 -16.09
C THR A 530 6.07 -35.10 -17.30
N VAL A 531 5.78 -34.19 -18.23
CA VAL A 531 4.96 -34.41 -19.42
C VAL A 531 5.63 -33.83 -20.65
N ARG A 532 5.18 -34.25 -21.83
CA ARG A 532 5.61 -33.69 -23.11
C ARG A 532 4.60 -32.69 -23.65
N GLU A 533 5.06 -31.78 -24.51
CA GLU A 533 4.21 -30.88 -25.30
C GLU A 533 3.08 -31.69 -25.98
N ASP A 534 1.87 -31.11 -25.96
CA ASP A 534 0.63 -31.69 -26.46
C ASP A 534 0.14 -32.97 -25.76
N GLU A 535 0.80 -33.41 -24.68
CA GLU A 535 0.33 -34.56 -23.89
C GLU A 535 -0.96 -34.22 -23.15
N LYS A 536 -2.04 -34.95 -23.47
CA LYS A 536 -3.35 -34.76 -22.85
C LYS A 536 -3.47 -35.62 -21.59
N LEU A 537 -3.77 -34.98 -20.47
CA LEU A 537 -4.04 -35.60 -19.20
C LEU A 537 -5.51 -35.50 -18.80
N LEU A 538 -5.97 -36.52 -18.09
CA LEU A 538 -7.18 -36.52 -17.29
C LEU A 538 -6.76 -36.68 -15.84
N VAL A 539 -6.97 -35.64 -15.03
CA VAL A 539 -6.68 -35.66 -13.60
C VAL A 539 -8.01 -35.68 -12.86
N THR A 540 -8.16 -36.62 -11.93
CA THR A 540 -9.36 -36.74 -11.10
C THR A 540 -8.98 -36.81 -9.64
N MET A 541 -9.69 -36.06 -8.80
CA MET A 541 -9.56 -36.08 -7.35
C MET A 541 -10.91 -36.45 -6.76
N VAL A 542 -10.92 -37.56 -6.03
CA VAL A 542 -12.13 -38.08 -5.40
C VAL A 542 -11.94 -38.06 -3.89
N SER A 543 -12.81 -37.32 -3.21
CA SER A 543 -12.93 -37.31 -1.76
C SER A 543 -14.39 -37.26 -1.33
N ASN A 544 -14.74 -37.97 -0.26
CA ASN A 544 -16.04 -37.82 0.40
C ASN A 544 -15.96 -36.93 1.66
N GLU A 545 -14.77 -36.40 1.95
CA GLU A 545 -14.47 -35.66 3.20
C GLU A 545 -14.05 -34.22 2.91
N VAL A 546 -13.52 -33.95 1.71
CA VAL A 546 -13.21 -32.59 1.25
C VAL A 546 -13.94 -32.29 -0.06
N ASP A 547 -14.37 -31.05 -0.19
CA ASP A 547 -14.77 -30.46 -1.46
C ASP A 547 -13.50 -30.25 -2.28
N SER A 548 -13.27 -31.11 -3.27
CA SER A 548 -11.95 -31.25 -3.90
C SER A 548 -11.71 -30.14 -4.92
N ILE A 549 -10.50 -29.58 -4.97
CA ILE A 549 -10.04 -28.74 -6.08
C ILE A 549 -8.71 -29.27 -6.62
N ILE A 550 -8.58 -29.33 -7.94
CA ILE A 550 -7.33 -29.64 -8.63
C ILE A 550 -6.84 -28.36 -9.27
N MET A 551 -5.57 -28.04 -9.09
CA MET A 551 -4.86 -27.02 -9.87
C MET A 551 -3.63 -27.64 -10.50
N ILE A 552 -3.40 -27.43 -11.78
CA ILE A 552 -2.15 -27.78 -12.47
C ILE A 552 -1.43 -26.49 -12.79
N GLY A 553 -0.15 -26.44 -12.45
CA GLY A 553 0.63 -25.22 -12.55
C GLY A 553 2.13 -25.46 -12.62
N ARG A 554 2.89 -24.39 -12.47
CA ARG A 554 4.36 -24.42 -12.34
C ARG A 554 4.83 -23.47 -11.25
N GLU A 555 5.85 -23.88 -10.51
CA GLU A 555 6.53 -23.05 -9.51
C GLU A 555 7.42 -22.03 -10.23
N LYS A 556 7.19 -20.74 -10.01
CA LYS A 556 7.96 -19.62 -10.55
C LYS A 556 9.29 -19.45 -9.77
N PRO A 557 10.30 -18.76 -10.33
CA PRO A 557 11.60 -18.57 -9.68
C PRO A 557 11.58 -17.81 -8.35
N ASP A 558 10.54 -17.01 -8.12
CA ASP A 558 10.24 -16.28 -6.87
C ASP A 558 9.53 -17.15 -5.82
N GLY A 559 9.21 -18.41 -6.15
CA GLY A 559 8.48 -19.35 -5.29
C GLY A 559 6.96 -19.30 -5.43
N ALA A 560 6.40 -18.37 -6.23
CA ALA A 560 4.97 -18.31 -6.48
C ALA A 560 4.51 -19.48 -7.38
N PHE A 561 3.24 -19.83 -7.32
CA PHE A 561 2.68 -20.90 -8.15
C PHE A 561 1.72 -20.35 -9.19
N GLU A 562 2.07 -20.53 -10.45
CA GLU A 562 1.24 -20.16 -11.59
C GLU A 562 0.24 -21.29 -11.88
N VAL A 563 -1.05 -21.01 -11.72
CA VAL A 563 -2.12 -21.93 -12.11
C VAL A 563 -2.28 -21.88 -13.63
N LEU A 564 -2.22 -23.02 -14.31
CA LEU A 564 -2.44 -23.16 -15.75
C LEU A 564 -3.82 -23.72 -16.07
N ALA A 565 -4.41 -24.46 -15.13
CA ALA A 565 -5.77 -24.96 -15.20
C ALA A 565 -6.23 -25.41 -13.82
N SER A 566 -7.52 -25.22 -13.53
CA SER A 566 -8.15 -25.66 -12.30
C SER A 566 -9.54 -26.25 -12.55
N ASP A 567 -10.00 -27.10 -11.62
CA ASP A 567 -11.36 -27.64 -11.59
C ASP A 567 -11.68 -28.12 -10.18
N ASP A 568 -12.89 -27.85 -9.68
CA ASP A 568 -13.40 -28.20 -8.36
C ASP A 568 -14.60 -29.17 -8.40
N ASP A 569 -15.53 -29.01 -9.35
CA ASP A 569 -16.77 -29.81 -9.40
C ASP A 569 -16.98 -30.64 -10.69
N GLY A 570 -15.98 -30.69 -11.57
CA GLY A 570 -16.10 -31.25 -12.93
C GLY A 570 -16.39 -32.76 -12.99
N LEU A 571 -16.34 -33.49 -11.86
CA LEU A 571 -16.78 -34.88 -11.76
C LEU A 571 -18.17 -35.01 -11.10
N SER A 572 -18.37 -34.39 -9.92
CA SER A 572 -19.66 -34.19 -9.22
C SER A 572 -19.47 -33.73 -7.76
N ASP A 573 -20.37 -32.88 -7.25
CA ASP A 573 -20.55 -32.54 -5.82
C ASP A 573 -19.26 -32.09 -5.12
N THR A 574 -18.46 -33.03 -4.59
CA THR A 574 -17.20 -32.79 -3.86
C THR A 574 -15.96 -33.31 -4.61
N HIS A 575 -16.10 -33.67 -5.88
CA HIS A 575 -15.06 -34.31 -6.68
C HIS A 575 -14.69 -33.48 -7.91
N ALA A 576 -13.38 -33.31 -8.10
CA ALA A 576 -12.81 -32.56 -9.21
C ALA A 576 -12.35 -33.47 -10.36
N LYS A 577 -12.47 -32.97 -11.59
CA LYS A 577 -11.98 -33.59 -12.82
C LYS A 577 -11.48 -32.53 -13.79
N LEU A 578 -10.15 -32.51 -13.96
CA LEU A 578 -9.48 -31.62 -14.89
C LEU A 578 -8.98 -32.36 -16.13
N GLU A 579 -9.40 -31.89 -17.32
CA GLU A 579 -8.81 -32.30 -18.59
C GLU A 579 -7.84 -31.22 -19.06
N TRP A 580 -6.56 -31.56 -19.16
CA TRP A 580 -5.50 -30.58 -19.44
C TRP A 580 -4.57 -31.07 -20.55
N THR A 581 -4.07 -30.16 -21.37
CA THR A 581 -3.08 -30.45 -22.42
C THR A 581 -1.82 -29.67 -22.10
N ALA A 582 -0.69 -30.37 -22.00
CA ALA A 582 0.59 -29.75 -21.69
C ALA A 582 1.01 -28.78 -22.80
N PRO A 583 1.26 -27.50 -22.49
CA PRO A 583 1.64 -26.50 -23.50
C PRO A 583 3.08 -26.69 -24.00
N ASP A 584 3.96 -27.32 -23.22
CA ASP A 584 5.35 -27.57 -23.57
C ASP A 584 5.94 -28.78 -22.82
N ASP A 585 7.12 -29.25 -23.25
CA ASP A 585 7.90 -30.27 -22.55
C ASP A 585 8.37 -29.72 -21.20
N GLY A 586 7.95 -30.32 -20.08
CA GLY A 586 8.25 -29.71 -18.77
C GLY A 586 7.90 -30.55 -17.55
N THR A 587 8.31 -30.00 -16.39
CA THR A 587 7.83 -30.44 -15.07
C THR A 587 6.78 -29.47 -14.59
N TYR A 588 5.63 -30.00 -14.18
CA TYR A 588 4.49 -29.25 -13.69
C TYR A 588 4.13 -29.76 -12.30
N GLU A 589 3.43 -28.95 -11.52
CA GLU A 589 2.94 -29.30 -10.20
C GLU A 589 1.41 -29.40 -10.24
N ILE A 590 0.87 -30.49 -9.68
CA ILE A 590 -0.55 -30.67 -9.43
C ILE A 590 -0.78 -30.40 -7.93
N ARG A 591 -1.58 -29.39 -7.61
CA ARG A 591 -2.09 -29.18 -6.25
C ARG A 591 -3.43 -29.89 -6.13
N ALA A 592 -3.48 -30.86 -5.24
CA ALA A 592 -4.70 -31.56 -4.83
C ALA A 592 -5.15 -30.93 -3.52
N GLY A 593 -6.18 -30.08 -3.58
CA GLY A 593 -6.58 -29.21 -2.47
C GLY A 593 -8.03 -29.38 -2.07
N ALA A 594 -8.41 -28.65 -1.03
CA ALA A 594 -9.80 -28.42 -0.67
C ALA A 594 -10.25 -27.05 -1.16
N TYR A 595 -11.45 -26.96 -1.74
CA TYR A 595 -12.03 -25.72 -2.25
C TYR A 595 -12.35 -24.73 -1.14
N GLN A 596 -12.80 -25.22 0.01
CA GLN A 596 -13.04 -24.39 1.18
C GLN A 596 -11.80 -24.35 2.07
N GLN A 597 -11.48 -23.16 2.58
CA GLN A 597 -10.41 -22.93 3.57
C GLN A 597 -10.47 -23.97 4.71
N GLY A 598 -9.34 -24.38 5.28
CA GLY A 598 -9.31 -25.22 6.49
C GLY A 598 -9.94 -26.64 6.41
N GLN A 599 -10.48 -27.09 5.27
CA GLN A 599 -10.99 -28.45 5.15
C GLN A 599 -9.85 -29.48 5.15
N THR A 600 -10.04 -30.55 5.93
CA THR A 600 -9.09 -31.67 6.05
C THR A 600 -9.80 -32.97 5.76
N GLY A 601 -9.14 -33.91 5.09
CA GLY A 601 -9.76 -35.19 4.78
C GLY A 601 -8.98 -36.01 3.76
N SER A 602 -9.38 -37.27 3.63
CA SER A 602 -8.72 -38.22 2.75
C SER A 602 -9.16 -38.05 1.30
N TYR A 603 -8.24 -38.22 0.37
CA TYR A 603 -8.54 -38.14 -1.06
C TYR A 603 -7.73 -39.15 -1.90
N ALA A 604 -8.18 -39.40 -3.12
CA ALA A 604 -7.44 -40.14 -4.13
C ALA A 604 -7.31 -39.30 -5.42
N LEU A 605 -6.07 -39.02 -5.82
CA LEU A 605 -5.72 -38.28 -7.02
C LEU A 605 -5.23 -39.24 -8.11
N SER A 606 -5.99 -39.40 -9.20
CA SER A 606 -5.57 -40.16 -10.38
C SER A 606 -5.07 -39.22 -11.46
N VAL A 607 -3.91 -39.54 -12.04
CA VAL A 607 -3.33 -38.81 -13.19
C VAL A 607 -3.26 -39.77 -14.36
N GLU A 608 -4.07 -39.59 -15.39
CA GLU A 608 -4.18 -40.52 -16.52
C GLU A 608 -3.85 -39.83 -17.85
N LYS A 609 -3.25 -40.57 -18.78
CA LYS A 609 -3.04 -40.08 -20.15
C LYS A 609 -4.30 -40.29 -20.97
N LYS A 610 -4.80 -39.25 -21.63
CA LYS A 610 -5.94 -39.35 -22.55
C LYS A 610 -5.45 -39.89 -23.91
N PRO A 611 -6.07 -40.93 -24.49
CA PRO A 611 -5.71 -41.40 -25.83
C PRO A 611 -5.99 -40.32 -26.88
N GLU A 612 -5.12 -40.21 -27.89
CA GLU A 612 -5.40 -39.41 -29.09
C GLU A 612 -6.66 -39.96 -29.77
N SER A 613 -7.68 -39.12 -29.94
CA SER A 613 -8.82 -39.43 -30.78
C SER A 613 -8.36 -39.44 -32.25
N HIS A 614 -8.20 -40.64 -32.81
CA HIS A 614 -7.81 -40.88 -34.22
C HIS A 614 -8.79 -40.32 -35.24
#